data_AF-A0A9D2IMW7-F1
#
_entry.id   AF-A0A9D2IMW7-F1
#
_cell.length_a   1.000
_cell.length_b   1.000
_cell.length_c   1.000
_cell.angle_alpha   90.00
_cell.angle_beta   90.00
_cell.angle_gamma   90.00
#
_symmetry.space_group_name_H-M   'P 1'
#
loop_
_entity.id
_entity.type
_entity.pdbx_description
1 polymer ?
#
loop_
_entity_poly.entity_id
_entity_poly.type
_entity_poly.pdbx_seq_one_letter_code
_entity_poly.pdbx_strand_id
1 'polypeptide(L)'
;MPRTKLRDRVLPGYTRLEEWFNSISHIVGGAFGIIVLVMCLLISCYKGDGWGIAGSIVYGISTIVLYTISSIYHALKPEMAKKVMQIIDHCAVYLLIAGTYTPILLVGLRKENAVLAWVLFGFEWGMAALCVALNAVDLKKYRVFSMIIYIIMGWCIIVAIKPIIRVMSVPGFLLLLAGGISFTIGAVLYGLGKRKRYMHSVFHLFVLMGSILQFVSIAVYIL
;
A
#
# COMPACT_ATOMS: atom_id res chain seq x y z
N MET A 1 -13.10 8.97 -24.40
CA MET A 1 -14.09 7.95 -23.98
C MET A 1 -14.98 8.52 -22.87
N PRO A 2 -16.30 8.29 -22.93
CA PRO A 2 -17.24 8.70 -21.88
C PRO A 2 -17.01 7.94 -20.57
N ARG A 3 -17.44 8.53 -19.45
CA ARG A 3 -17.37 7.91 -18.11
C ARG A 3 -18.17 6.60 -18.07
N THR A 4 -17.58 5.56 -17.53
CA THR A 4 -18.24 4.27 -17.25
C THR A 4 -19.12 4.41 -16.01
N LYS A 5 -20.44 4.25 -16.16
CA LYS A 5 -21.35 4.27 -15.00
C LYS A 5 -21.08 3.02 -14.14
N LEU A 6 -21.28 3.15 -12.83
CA LEU A 6 -21.01 2.08 -11.89
C LEU A 6 -21.81 0.79 -12.21
N ARG A 7 -23.08 0.92 -12.58
CA ARG A 7 -23.93 -0.21 -12.97
C ARG A 7 -23.40 -0.99 -14.17
N ASP A 8 -22.74 -0.30 -15.10
CA ASP A 8 -22.23 -0.88 -16.36
C ASP A 8 -20.82 -1.50 -16.18
N ARG A 9 -20.25 -1.44 -14.96
CA ARG A 9 -18.95 -2.02 -14.65
C ARG A 9 -19.01 -3.54 -14.60
N VAL A 10 -18.10 -4.17 -15.33
CA VAL A 10 -17.88 -5.62 -15.33
C VAL A 10 -16.89 -5.97 -14.23
N LEU A 11 -17.29 -6.87 -13.32
CA LEU A 11 -16.43 -7.40 -12.26
C LEU A 11 -15.52 -8.53 -12.78
N PRO A 12 -14.35 -8.77 -12.17
CA PRO A 12 -13.53 -9.95 -12.45
C PRO A 12 -14.31 -11.25 -12.23
N GLY A 13 -14.06 -12.24 -13.07
CA GLY A 13 -14.71 -13.57 -13.00
C GLY A 13 -13.96 -14.55 -12.12
N TYR A 14 -13.81 -14.25 -10.83
CA TYR A 14 -13.19 -15.16 -9.86
C TYR A 14 -14.17 -16.24 -9.39
N THR A 15 -13.67 -17.45 -9.17
CA THR A 15 -14.45 -18.51 -8.52
C THR A 15 -14.72 -18.17 -7.06
N ARG A 16 -15.74 -18.79 -6.46
CA ARG A 16 -16.04 -18.60 -5.03
C ARG A 16 -14.83 -18.93 -4.15
N LEU A 17 -14.09 -20.01 -4.47
CA LEU A 17 -12.89 -20.39 -3.72
C LEU A 17 -11.79 -19.32 -3.80
N GLU A 18 -11.53 -18.77 -4.99
CA GLU A 18 -10.56 -17.67 -5.14
C GLU A 18 -10.95 -16.44 -4.31
N GLU A 19 -12.23 -16.07 -4.30
CA GLU A 19 -12.74 -14.96 -3.49
C GLU A 19 -12.55 -15.22 -1.98
N TRP A 20 -12.81 -16.43 -1.50
CA TRP A 20 -12.52 -16.81 -0.11
C TRP A 20 -11.04 -16.73 0.23
N PHE A 21 -10.16 -17.28 -0.61
CA PHE A 21 -8.71 -17.18 -0.42
C PHE A 21 -8.22 -15.73 -0.40
N ASN A 22 -8.74 -14.90 -1.30
CA ASN A 22 -8.40 -13.48 -1.36
C ASN A 22 -8.88 -12.72 -0.11
N SER A 23 -10.09 -13.02 0.36
CA SER A 23 -10.66 -12.41 1.56
C SER A 23 -9.93 -12.83 2.84
N ILE A 24 -9.60 -14.13 2.98
CA ILE A 24 -8.89 -14.69 4.14
C ILE A 24 -7.44 -14.18 4.19
N SER A 25 -6.72 -14.20 3.07
CA SER A 25 -5.34 -13.69 3.03
C SER A 25 -5.27 -12.23 3.48
N HIS A 26 -6.24 -11.40 3.09
CA HIS A 26 -6.27 -9.99 3.47
C HIS A 26 -6.86 -9.74 4.87
N ILE A 27 -7.75 -10.57 5.41
CA ILE A 27 -8.16 -10.38 6.82
C ILE A 27 -7.01 -10.70 7.79
N VAL A 28 -6.16 -11.69 7.43
CA VAL A 28 -4.89 -11.94 8.15
C VAL A 28 -3.99 -10.71 8.06
N GLY A 29 -3.90 -10.09 6.88
CA GLY A 29 -3.22 -8.79 6.72
C GLY A 29 -3.84 -7.66 7.56
N GLY A 30 -5.16 -7.68 7.79
CA GLY A 30 -5.86 -6.71 8.63
C GLY A 30 -5.48 -6.85 10.11
N ALA A 31 -5.42 -8.08 10.60
CA ALA A 31 -4.89 -8.39 11.93
C ALA A 31 -3.41 -7.99 12.05
N PHE A 32 -2.60 -8.25 11.02
CA PHE A 32 -1.23 -7.76 10.94
C PHE A 32 -1.17 -6.22 10.98
N GLY A 33 -2.08 -5.50 10.32
CA GLY A 33 -2.17 -4.04 10.40
C GLY A 33 -2.40 -3.51 11.81
N ILE A 34 -3.14 -4.23 12.65
CA ILE A 34 -3.30 -3.89 14.07
C ILE A 34 -1.96 -4.04 14.80
N ILE A 35 -1.21 -5.12 14.52
CA ILE A 35 0.14 -5.32 15.07
C ILE A 35 1.07 -4.19 14.64
N VAL A 36 1.05 -3.80 13.36
CA VAL A 36 1.84 -2.67 12.83
C VAL A 36 1.52 -1.40 13.61
N LEU A 37 0.24 -1.04 13.73
CA LEU A 37 -0.18 0.17 14.44
C LEU A 37 0.29 0.17 15.91
N VAL A 38 0.00 -0.91 16.64
CA VAL A 38 0.31 -1.01 18.07
C VAL A 38 1.81 -1.01 18.31
N MET A 39 2.59 -1.82 17.59
CA MET A 39 4.03 -1.92 17.77
C MET A 39 4.74 -0.60 17.43
N CYS A 40 4.41 0.03 16.30
CA CYS A 40 5.00 1.30 15.91
C CYS A 40 4.67 2.42 16.90
N LEU A 41 3.42 2.46 17.42
CA LEU A 41 3.03 3.40 18.47
C LEU A 41 3.79 3.18 19.76
N LEU A 42 3.91 1.93 20.23
CA LEU A 42 4.65 1.61 21.46
C LEU A 42 6.12 2.06 21.36
N ILE A 43 6.78 1.77 20.24
CA ILE A 43 8.17 2.18 19.98
C ILE A 43 8.28 3.71 19.99
N SER A 44 7.39 4.40 19.29
CA SER A 44 7.43 5.87 19.15
C SER A 44 7.12 6.59 20.48
N CYS A 45 6.15 6.09 21.24
CA CYS A 45 5.82 6.61 22.56
C CYS A 45 6.95 6.40 23.55
N TYR A 46 7.58 5.21 23.55
CA TYR A 46 8.73 4.92 24.40
C TYR A 46 9.91 5.87 24.13
N LYS A 47 10.14 6.22 22.86
CA LYS A 47 11.18 7.17 22.44
C LYS A 47 10.79 8.64 22.59
N GLY A 48 9.53 8.96 22.88
CA GLY A 48 9.03 10.33 22.98
C GLY A 48 9.09 11.11 21.66
N ASP A 49 9.10 10.44 20.49
CA ASP A 49 9.19 11.11 19.18
C ASP A 49 7.79 11.39 18.63
N GLY A 50 7.35 12.65 18.67
CA GLY A 50 6.05 13.08 18.14
C GLY A 50 5.89 12.82 16.63
N TRP A 51 6.97 12.89 15.85
CA TRP A 51 6.93 12.52 14.43
C TRP A 51 6.79 11.00 14.28
N GLY A 52 7.45 10.24 15.16
CA GLY A 52 7.28 8.78 15.25
C GLY A 52 5.83 8.40 15.51
N ILE A 53 5.18 9.05 16.47
CA ILE A 53 3.77 8.80 16.82
C ILE A 53 2.87 9.10 15.61
N ALA A 54 2.99 10.29 15.01
CA ALA A 54 2.19 10.66 13.84
C ALA A 54 2.42 9.70 12.65
N GLY A 55 3.68 9.36 12.37
CA GLY A 55 4.06 8.42 11.32
C GLY A 55 3.50 7.02 11.54
N SER A 56 3.55 6.53 12.79
CA SER A 56 3.00 5.24 13.20
C SER A 56 1.49 5.16 13.02
N ILE A 57 0.77 6.21 13.40
CA ILE A 57 -0.69 6.30 13.22
C ILE A 57 -1.04 6.22 11.72
N VAL A 58 -0.40 7.05 10.91
CA VAL A 58 -0.66 7.11 9.46
C VAL A 58 -0.33 5.77 8.79
N TYR A 59 0.82 5.17 9.11
CA TYR A 59 1.23 3.88 8.53
C TYR A 59 0.33 2.73 9.00
N GLY A 60 0.05 2.64 10.30
CA GLY A 60 -0.79 1.58 10.85
C GLY A 60 -2.23 1.65 10.36
N ILE A 61 -2.84 2.85 10.36
CA ILE A 61 -4.21 3.03 9.88
C ILE A 61 -4.32 2.71 8.39
N SER A 62 -3.41 3.22 7.55
CA SER A 62 -3.44 2.91 6.11
C SER A 62 -3.27 1.41 5.82
N THR A 63 -2.45 0.71 6.62
CA THR A 63 -2.30 -0.75 6.56
C THR A 63 -3.61 -1.46 6.91
N ILE A 64 -4.24 -1.12 8.03
CA ILE A 64 -5.55 -1.69 8.42
C ILE A 64 -6.59 -1.43 7.34
N VAL A 65 -6.68 -0.18 6.86
CA VAL A 65 -7.64 0.25 5.85
C VAL A 65 -7.50 -0.57 4.57
N LEU A 66 -6.29 -0.73 4.02
CA LEU A 66 -6.08 -1.53 2.82
C LEU A 66 -6.60 -2.95 2.99
N TYR A 67 -6.10 -3.63 4.02
CA TYR A 67 -6.35 -5.06 4.20
C TYR A 67 -7.82 -5.34 4.53
N THR A 68 -8.43 -4.52 5.38
CA THR A 68 -9.85 -4.66 5.72
C THR A 68 -10.75 -4.39 4.51
N ILE A 69 -10.53 -3.30 3.78
CA ILE A 69 -11.35 -2.95 2.61
C ILE A 69 -11.25 -4.03 1.54
N SER A 70 -10.03 -4.53 1.31
CA SER A 70 -9.80 -5.59 0.34
C SER A 70 -10.44 -6.92 0.74
N SER A 71 -10.35 -7.27 2.02
CA SER A 71 -11.02 -8.46 2.55
C SER A 71 -12.54 -8.39 2.39
N ILE A 72 -13.15 -7.23 2.70
CA ILE A 72 -14.58 -6.99 2.51
C ILE A 72 -14.94 -7.04 1.02
N TYR A 73 -14.17 -6.40 0.13
CA TYR A 73 -14.40 -6.44 -1.31
C TYR A 73 -14.50 -7.89 -1.83
N HIS A 74 -13.58 -8.75 -1.40
CA HIS A 74 -13.58 -10.15 -1.81
C HIS A 74 -14.68 -11.00 -1.15
N ALA A 75 -15.12 -10.65 0.06
CA ALA A 75 -16.24 -11.31 0.72
C ALA A 75 -17.61 -10.98 0.09
N LEU A 76 -17.73 -9.86 -0.61
CA LEU A 76 -19.01 -9.42 -1.19
C LEU A 76 -19.43 -10.26 -2.41
N LYS A 77 -20.75 -10.41 -2.54
CA LYS A 77 -21.42 -10.94 -3.74
C LYS A 77 -21.23 -10.00 -4.94
N PRO A 78 -21.27 -10.50 -6.20
CA PRO A 78 -20.99 -9.71 -7.41
C PRO A 78 -22.13 -8.75 -7.79
N GLU A 79 -22.48 -7.87 -6.86
CA GLU A 79 -23.58 -6.90 -6.95
C GLU A 79 -23.03 -5.46 -6.86
N MET A 80 -23.92 -4.48 -6.71
CA MET A 80 -23.54 -3.06 -6.65
C MET A 80 -22.54 -2.75 -5.52
N ALA A 81 -22.70 -3.36 -4.35
CA ALA A 81 -21.78 -3.17 -3.23
C ALA A 81 -20.34 -3.57 -3.59
N LYS A 82 -20.14 -4.70 -4.28
CA LYS A 82 -18.81 -5.14 -4.73
C LYS A 82 -18.21 -4.20 -5.78
N LYS A 83 -19.04 -3.61 -6.64
CA LYS A 83 -18.59 -2.60 -7.61
C LYS A 83 -18.09 -1.32 -6.94
N VAL A 84 -18.76 -0.86 -5.87
CA VAL A 84 -18.30 0.26 -5.05
C VAL A 84 -17.00 -0.11 -4.34
N MET A 85 -17.01 -1.23 -3.61
CA MET A 85 -15.85 -1.69 -2.84
C MET A 85 -14.63 -1.96 -3.70
N GLN A 86 -14.79 -2.36 -4.97
CA GLN A 86 -13.67 -2.47 -5.91
C GLN A 86 -12.95 -1.14 -6.11
N ILE A 87 -13.69 -0.03 -6.22
CA ILE A 87 -13.10 1.30 -6.40
C ILE A 87 -12.34 1.68 -5.14
N ILE A 88 -12.95 1.46 -3.97
CA ILE A 88 -12.35 1.78 -2.68
C ILE A 88 -11.10 0.93 -2.42
N ASP A 89 -11.15 -0.37 -2.71
CA ASP A 89 -10.03 -1.32 -2.62
C ASP A 89 -8.84 -0.86 -3.48
N HIS A 90 -9.08 -0.44 -4.73
CA HIS A 90 -8.02 0.11 -5.56
C HIS A 90 -7.50 1.46 -5.05
N CYS A 91 -8.35 2.28 -4.42
CA CYS A 91 -7.94 3.54 -3.82
C CYS A 91 -7.06 3.34 -2.57
N ALA A 92 -7.35 2.30 -1.78
CA ALA A 92 -6.62 2.03 -0.54
C ALA A 92 -5.14 1.67 -0.78
N VAL A 93 -4.78 1.16 -1.97
CA VAL A 93 -3.37 0.91 -2.34
C VAL A 93 -2.55 2.19 -2.30
N TYR A 94 -3.06 3.31 -2.84
CA TYR A 94 -2.34 4.60 -2.82
C TYR A 94 -2.18 5.13 -1.40
N LEU A 95 -3.19 4.92 -0.55
CA LEU A 95 -3.12 5.29 0.86
C LEU A 95 -2.09 4.46 1.63
N LEU A 96 -1.97 3.16 1.34
CA LEU A 96 -0.93 2.33 1.94
C LEU A 96 0.46 2.82 1.51
N ILE A 97 0.67 3.10 0.22
CA ILE A 97 1.99 3.55 -0.26
C ILE A 97 2.37 4.86 0.44
N ALA A 98 1.53 5.90 0.35
CA ALA A 98 1.80 7.17 1.03
C ALA A 98 1.95 7.02 2.55
N GLY A 99 1.15 6.13 3.15
CA GLY A 99 1.21 5.83 4.58
C GLY A 99 2.52 5.15 5.00
N THR A 100 3.06 4.25 4.17
CA THR A 100 4.34 3.58 4.39
C THR A 100 5.52 4.55 4.28
N TYR A 101 5.45 5.49 3.33
CA TYR A 101 6.46 6.55 3.19
C TYR A 101 6.47 7.53 4.35
N THR A 102 5.32 7.78 4.99
CA THR A 102 5.19 8.83 6.01
C THR A 102 6.20 8.70 7.17
N PRO A 103 6.35 7.56 7.87
CA PRO A 103 7.39 7.42 8.89
C PRO A 103 8.82 7.49 8.31
N ILE A 104 9.07 6.88 7.15
CA ILE A 104 10.40 6.90 6.49
C ILE A 104 10.86 8.33 6.23
N LEU A 105 9.95 9.16 5.69
CA LEU A 105 10.24 10.52 5.29
C LEU A 105 10.29 11.47 6.49
N LEU A 106 9.29 11.45 7.38
CA LEU A 106 9.15 12.46 8.43
C LEU A 106 9.95 12.15 9.70
N VAL A 107 10.23 10.87 9.98
CA VAL A 107 11.01 10.46 11.16
C VAL A 107 12.49 10.34 10.80
N GLY A 108 12.80 9.62 9.72
CA GLY A 108 14.16 9.38 9.26
C GLY A 108 14.68 10.51 8.38
N LEU A 109 14.24 10.55 7.12
CA LEU A 109 14.83 11.41 6.09
C LEU A 109 14.77 12.90 6.45
N ARG A 110 13.74 13.37 7.15
CA ARG A 110 13.61 14.78 7.57
C ARG A 110 14.77 15.25 8.41
N LYS A 111 15.34 14.38 9.26
CA LYS A 111 16.49 14.71 10.12
C LYS A 111 17.79 14.83 9.31
N GLU A 112 17.91 14.08 8.22
CA GLU A 112 19.08 14.07 7.32
C GLU A 112 18.98 15.13 6.20
N ASN A 113 17.80 15.28 5.59
CA ASN A 113 17.52 16.19 4.48
C ASN A 113 16.03 16.58 4.49
N ALA A 114 15.71 17.65 5.22
CA ALA A 114 14.34 18.13 5.41
C ALA A 114 13.64 18.52 4.10
N VAL A 115 14.35 19.18 3.17
CA VAL A 115 13.77 19.62 1.89
C VAL A 115 13.34 18.41 1.07
N LEU A 116 14.23 17.43 0.91
CA LEU A 116 13.92 16.22 0.14
C LEU A 116 12.79 15.41 0.80
N ALA A 117 12.79 15.31 2.14
CA ALA A 117 11.73 14.63 2.88
C ALA A 117 10.34 15.24 2.61
N TRP A 118 10.20 16.56 2.68
CA TRP A 118 8.92 17.24 2.43
C TRP A 118 8.50 17.21 0.96
N VAL A 119 9.45 17.30 0.02
CA VAL A 119 9.17 17.17 -1.41
C VAL A 119 8.61 15.78 -1.72
N LEU A 120 9.26 14.71 -1.22
CA LEU A 120 8.78 13.35 -1.42
C LEU A 120 7.46 13.09 -0.69
N PHE A 121 7.28 13.66 0.51
CA PHE A 121 6.03 13.52 1.26
C PHE A 121 4.86 14.18 0.54
N GLY A 122 5.06 15.40 0.04
CA GLY A 122 4.06 16.11 -0.76
C GLY A 122 3.78 15.41 -2.09
N PHE A 123 4.79 14.82 -2.73
CA PHE A 123 4.62 14.00 -3.92
C PHE A 123 3.75 12.77 -3.64
N GLU A 124 4.08 11.98 -2.62
CA GLU A 124 3.35 10.76 -2.27
C GLU A 124 1.88 11.05 -1.95
N TRP A 125 1.61 12.01 -1.06
CA TRP A 125 0.23 12.35 -0.70
C TRP A 125 -0.52 13.07 -1.81
N GLY A 126 0.15 13.92 -2.59
CA GLY A 126 -0.43 14.59 -3.75
C GLY A 126 -0.85 13.61 -4.84
N MET A 127 0.01 12.63 -5.16
CA MET A 127 -0.30 11.57 -6.12
C MET A 127 -1.36 10.61 -5.58
N ALA A 128 -1.35 10.29 -4.29
CA ALA A 128 -2.41 9.50 -3.66
C ALA A 128 -3.77 10.20 -3.79
N ALA A 129 -3.85 11.49 -3.42
CA ALA A 129 -5.09 12.26 -3.54
C ALA A 129 -5.59 12.33 -5.00
N LEU A 130 -4.68 12.59 -5.95
CA LEU A 130 -5.00 12.63 -7.38
C LEU A 130 -5.54 11.27 -7.87
N CYS A 131 -4.85 10.17 -7.57
CA CYS A 131 -5.26 8.84 -8.03
C CYS A 131 -6.56 8.35 -7.37
N VAL A 132 -6.77 8.67 -6.09
CA VAL A 132 -8.05 8.41 -5.40
C VAL A 132 -9.18 9.16 -6.10
N ALA A 133 -9.02 10.45 -6.38
CA ALA A 133 -10.01 11.26 -7.09
C ALA A 133 -10.31 10.71 -8.48
N LEU A 134 -9.27 10.39 -9.27
CA LEU A 134 -9.43 9.84 -10.62
C LEU A 134 -10.14 8.48 -10.61
N ASN A 135 -9.76 7.58 -9.71
CA ASN A 135 -10.38 6.26 -9.59
C ASN A 135 -11.84 6.34 -9.10
N ALA A 136 -12.14 7.27 -8.20
CA ALA A 136 -13.50 7.56 -7.76
C ALA A 136 -14.40 8.07 -8.92
N VAL A 137 -13.84 8.85 -9.85
CA VAL A 137 -14.55 9.30 -11.05
C VAL A 137 -14.78 8.13 -12.01
N ASP A 138 -13.71 7.44 -12.42
CA ASP A 138 -13.78 6.30 -13.33
C ASP A 138 -12.53 5.41 -13.30
N LEU A 139 -12.54 4.40 -12.42
CA LEU A 139 -11.46 3.42 -12.32
C LEU A 139 -11.18 2.65 -13.65
N LYS A 140 -12.14 2.50 -14.59
CA LYS A 140 -11.87 1.79 -15.86
C LYS A 140 -11.07 2.70 -16.81
N LYS A 141 -11.50 3.95 -16.94
CA LYS A 141 -10.86 4.95 -17.81
C LYS A 141 -9.42 5.23 -17.38
N TYR A 142 -9.19 5.35 -16.06
CA TYR A 142 -7.88 5.74 -15.53
C TYR A 142 -6.98 4.54 -15.17
N ARG A 143 -7.43 3.29 -15.36
CA ARG A 143 -6.70 2.08 -14.94
C ARG A 143 -5.21 2.10 -15.31
N VAL A 144 -4.86 2.41 -16.55
CA VAL A 144 -3.45 2.38 -17.01
C VAL A 144 -2.65 3.52 -16.37
N PHE A 145 -3.21 4.72 -16.33
CA PHE A 145 -2.57 5.88 -15.70
C PHE A 145 -2.32 5.61 -14.21
N SER A 146 -3.36 5.21 -13.48
CA SER A 146 -3.26 4.91 -12.05
C SER A 146 -2.27 3.75 -11.78
N MET A 147 -2.20 2.77 -12.68
CA MET A 147 -1.20 1.69 -12.62
C MET A 147 0.24 2.21 -12.74
N ILE A 148 0.51 3.12 -13.67
CA ILE A 148 1.83 3.74 -13.83
C ILE A 148 2.20 4.56 -12.59
N ILE A 149 1.25 5.35 -12.09
CA ILE A 149 1.50 6.20 -10.92
C ILE A 149 1.84 5.39 -9.68
N TYR A 150 1.13 4.30 -9.38
CA TYR A 150 1.45 3.54 -8.16
C TYR A 150 2.87 2.92 -8.25
N ILE A 151 3.34 2.53 -9.44
CA ILE A 151 4.72 2.03 -9.62
C ILE A 151 5.73 3.14 -9.36
N ILE A 152 5.47 4.35 -9.89
CA ILE A 152 6.31 5.52 -9.64
C ILE A 152 6.37 5.84 -8.15
N MET A 153 5.22 5.88 -7.46
CA MET A 153 5.15 6.10 -6.02
C MET A 153 5.92 5.00 -5.26
N GLY A 154 5.70 3.73 -5.60
CA GLY A 154 6.37 2.61 -4.94
C GLY A 154 7.91 2.63 -5.03
N TRP A 155 8.47 3.26 -6.06
CA TRP A 155 9.92 3.29 -6.29
C TRP A 155 10.55 4.68 -6.13
N CYS A 156 9.78 5.72 -5.79
CA CYS A 156 10.28 7.09 -5.74
C CYS A 156 11.42 7.26 -4.72
N ILE A 157 11.47 6.43 -3.67
CA ILE A 157 12.52 6.44 -2.64
C ILE A 157 13.93 6.25 -3.20
N ILE A 158 14.09 5.67 -4.40
CA ILE A 158 15.40 5.51 -5.06
C ILE A 158 16.10 6.86 -5.24
N VAL A 159 15.37 7.96 -5.47
CA VAL A 159 15.99 9.30 -5.62
C VAL A 159 16.71 9.74 -4.35
N ALA A 160 16.32 9.17 -3.20
CA ALA A 160 16.88 9.43 -1.89
C ALA A 160 17.74 8.26 -1.36
N ILE A 161 18.24 7.35 -2.22
CA ILE A 161 18.93 6.12 -1.78
C ILE A 161 20.09 6.38 -0.79
N LYS A 162 20.97 7.35 -1.07
CA LYS A 162 22.12 7.66 -0.21
C LYS A 162 21.70 8.16 1.18
N PRO A 163 20.88 9.21 1.31
CA PRO A 163 20.42 9.65 2.63
C PRO A 163 19.54 8.61 3.32
N ILE A 164 18.79 7.80 2.57
CA ILE A 164 18.00 6.70 3.13
C ILE A 164 18.90 5.65 3.79
N ILE A 165 19.95 5.18 3.11
CA ILE A 165 20.92 4.23 3.70
C ILE A 165 21.58 4.81 4.96
N ARG A 166 21.81 6.12 5.04
CA ARG A 166 22.37 6.76 6.24
C ARG A 166 21.40 6.72 7.42
N VAL A 167 20.10 6.94 7.19
CA VAL A 167 19.12 6.98 8.29
C VAL A 167 18.67 5.59 8.75
N MET A 168 18.67 4.56 7.88
CA MET A 168 18.19 3.21 8.24
C MET A 168 19.27 2.12 8.21
N SER A 169 20.53 2.47 7.95
CA SER A 169 21.64 1.53 7.68
C SER A 169 21.41 0.63 6.45
N VAL A 170 22.43 -0.12 6.05
CA VAL A 170 22.34 -1.05 4.90
C VAL A 170 21.29 -2.16 5.16
N PRO A 171 21.26 -2.85 6.32
CA PRO A 171 20.22 -3.85 6.59
C PRO A 171 18.79 -3.30 6.49
N GLY A 172 18.50 -2.13 7.05
CA GLY A 172 17.18 -1.51 6.96
C GLY A 172 16.78 -1.19 5.52
N PHE A 173 17.73 -0.71 4.72
CA PHE A 173 17.52 -0.45 3.30
C PHE A 173 17.28 -1.74 2.49
N LEU A 174 18.00 -2.82 2.81
CA LEU A 174 17.78 -4.11 2.14
C LEU A 174 16.39 -4.68 2.42
N LEU A 175 15.86 -4.52 3.63
CA LEU A 175 14.48 -4.88 3.96
C LEU A 175 13.46 -4.03 3.19
N LEU A 176 13.67 -2.71 3.13
CA LEU A 176 12.86 -1.77 2.34
C LEU A 176 12.85 -2.17 0.86
N LEU A 177 14.03 -2.44 0.29
CA LEU A 177 14.21 -2.85 -1.10
C LEU A 177 13.55 -4.20 -1.38
N ALA A 178 13.76 -5.20 -0.50
CA ALA A 178 13.12 -6.50 -0.62
C ALA A 178 11.59 -6.39 -0.55
N GLY A 179 11.05 -5.51 0.29
CA GLY A 179 9.63 -5.20 0.34
C GLY A 179 9.10 -4.61 -0.98
N GLY A 180 9.79 -3.61 -1.53
CA GLY A 180 9.46 -3.02 -2.84
C GLY A 180 9.52 -4.02 -4.00
N ILE A 181 10.53 -4.90 -3.99
CA ILE A 181 10.66 -6.00 -4.95
C ILE A 181 9.50 -6.99 -4.79
N SER A 182 9.13 -7.38 -3.56
CA SER A 182 8.00 -8.26 -3.29
C SER A 182 6.71 -7.72 -3.90
N PHE A 183 6.39 -6.44 -3.67
CA PHE A 183 5.23 -5.79 -4.28
C PHE A 183 5.28 -5.83 -5.82
N THR A 184 6.45 -5.51 -6.40
CA THR A 184 6.63 -5.47 -7.86
C THR A 184 6.49 -6.85 -8.49
N ILE A 185 7.10 -7.88 -7.90
CA ILE A 185 6.98 -9.27 -8.37
C ILE A 185 5.51 -9.70 -8.33
N GLY A 186 4.82 -9.45 -7.20
CA GLY A 186 3.39 -9.74 -7.09
C GLY A 186 2.58 -9.09 -8.21
N ALA A 187 2.80 -7.79 -8.46
CA ALA A 187 2.09 -7.05 -9.49
C ALA A 187 2.38 -7.57 -10.91
N VAL A 188 3.64 -7.91 -11.21
CA VAL A 188 4.04 -8.49 -12.49
C VAL A 188 3.41 -9.87 -12.69
N LEU A 189 3.46 -10.74 -11.67
CA LEU A 189 2.81 -12.06 -11.71
C LEU A 189 1.31 -11.94 -11.96
N TYR A 190 0.64 -11.01 -11.28
CA TYR A 190 -0.77 -10.73 -11.51
C TYR A 190 -1.04 -10.23 -12.93
N GLY A 191 -0.25 -9.28 -13.43
CA GLY A 191 -0.40 -8.74 -14.78
C GLY A 191 -0.27 -9.80 -15.88
N LEU A 192 0.76 -10.65 -15.78
CA LEU A 192 1.03 -11.74 -16.71
C LEU A 192 0.04 -12.90 -16.57
N GLY A 193 -0.37 -13.19 -15.33
CA GLY A 193 -1.18 -14.34 -14.99
C GLY A 193 -2.65 -14.04 -14.73
N LYS A 194 -3.18 -12.87 -15.10
CA LYS A 194 -4.56 -12.44 -14.78
C LYS A 194 -5.69 -13.39 -15.22
N ARG A 195 -5.41 -14.33 -16.13
CA ARG A 195 -6.35 -15.37 -16.60
C ARG A 195 -6.13 -16.73 -15.93
N LYS A 196 -5.05 -16.91 -15.17
CA LYS A 196 -4.72 -18.14 -14.44
C LYS A 196 -5.43 -18.13 -13.09
N ARG A 197 -5.98 -19.29 -12.71
CA ARG A 197 -6.62 -19.47 -11.39
C ARG A 197 -5.64 -19.15 -10.26
N TYR A 198 -6.15 -18.54 -9.20
CA TYR A 198 -5.43 -18.16 -7.98
C TYR A 198 -4.31 -17.13 -8.15
N MET A 199 -4.08 -16.58 -9.35
CA MET A 199 -3.00 -15.61 -9.54
C MET A 199 -3.23 -14.32 -8.73
N HIS A 200 -4.49 -13.90 -8.55
CA HIS A 200 -4.84 -12.79 -7.67
C HIS A 200 -4.52 -13.10 -6.20
N SER A 201 -4.70 -14.35 -5.78
CA SER A 201 -4.34 -14.81 -4.43
C SER A 201 -2.83 -14.83 -4.23
N VAL A 202 -2.06 -15.26 -5.23
CA VAL A 202 -0.59 -15.18 -5.19
C VAL A 202 -0.15 -13.73 -5.03
N PHE A 203 -0.77 -12.79 -5.76
CA PHE A 203 -0.51 -11.36 -5.59
C PHE A 203 -0.76 -10.89 -4.16
N HIS A 204 -1.89 -11.28 -3.54
CA HIS A 204 -2.19 -10.95 -2.14
C HIS A 204 -1.08 -11.42 -1.17
N LEU A 205 -0.53 -12.60 -1.39
CA LEU A 205 0.58 -13.11 -0.56
C LEU A 205 1.86 -12.29 -0.72
N PHE A 206 2.20 -11.87 -1.94
CA PHE A 206 3.34 -10.97 -2.17
C PHE A 206 3.15 -9.57 -1.57
N VAL A 207 1.91 -9.07 -1.56
CA VAL A 207 1.54 -7.80 -0.88
C VAL A 207 1.71 -7.93 0.63
N LEU A 208 1.26 -9.03 1.23
CA LEU A 208 1.44 -9.29 2.66
C LEU A 208 2.93 -9.44 3.03
N MET A 209 3.67 -10.23 2.26
CA MET A 209 5.12 -10.38 2.45
C MET A 209 5.85 -9.04 2.35
N GLY A 210 5.52 -8.23 1.33
CA GLY A 210 6.08 -6.90 1.16
C GLY A 210 5.78 -6.00 2.36
N SER A 211 4.55 -6.04 2.87
CA SER A 211 4.14 -5.26 4.05
C SER A 211 4.87 -5.68 5.32
N ILE A 212 5.13 -6.97 5.51
CA ILE A 212 5.93 -7.48 6.63
C ILE A 212 7.36 -6.95 6.56
N LEU A 213 7.99 -7.01 5.39
CA LEU A 213 9.36 -6.50 5.18
C LEU A 213 9.44 -4.98 5.43
N GLN A 214 8.47 -4.22 4.92
CA GLN A 214 8.37 -2.78 5.16
C GLN A 214 8.19 -2.47 6.66
N PHE A 215 7.32 -3.20 7.35
CA PHE A 215 7.10 -3.03 8.78
C PHE A 215 8.39 -3.25 9.57
N VAL A 216 9.13 -4.34 9.31
CA VAL A 216 10.39 -4.61 10.01
C VAL A 216 11.42 -3.52 9.71
N SER A 217 11.53 -3.07 8.45
CA SER A 217 12.40 -1.94 8.08
C SER A 217 12.08 -0.69 8.90
N ILE A 218 10.80 -0.28 8.93
CA ILE A 218 10.36 0.93 9.62
C ILE A 218 10.49 0.81 11.14
N ALA A 219 9.99 -0.27 11.73
CA ALA A 219 9.92 -0.44 13.18
C ALA A 219 11.31 -0.58 13.82
N VAL A 220 12.27 -1.21 13.12
CA VAL A 220 13.61 -1.47 13.68
C VAL A 220 14.60 -0.36 13.31
N TYR A 221 14.50 0.22 12.11
CA TYR A 221 15.54 1.09 11.58
C TYR A 221 15.13 2.56 11.39
N ILE A 222 13.86 2.91 11.56
CA ILE A 222 13.38 4.30 11.43
C ILE A 222 12.79 4.83 12.73
N LEU A 223 11.87 4.08 13.35
CA LEU A 223 11.21 4.48 14.60
C LEU A 223 12.15 4.25 15.76
#